data_AF-A0A433WXP8-F1
#
_entry.id   AF-A0A433WXP8-F1
#
_cell.length_a   1.000
_cell.length_b   1.000
_cell.length_c   1.000
_cell.angle_alpha   90.00
_cell.angle_beta   90.00
_cell.angle_gamma   90.00
#
_symmetry.space_group_name_H-M   'P 1'
#
loop_
_entity.id
_entity.type
_entity.pdbx_description
1 polymer ?
#
loop_
_entity_poly.entity_id
_entity_poly.type
_entity_poly.pdbx_seq_one_letter_code
_entity_poly.pdbx_strand_id
1 'polypeptide(L)'
;MNVDLTYGPGRGIYNSRLSGPKADHDFTFYRINGGAAHDFAIIYAPPSGSDQQLDGRTLERSLQALLMKLVLKPDALVGGLDILLPEEREKVLVSWNDTAMSYPDTLCLHDLIEQQVAMTPDAPAVSFEGHTLSYAELNVRANRLAHHLIALGIGPDMPVAVCLDRSPEMMIALLAILKAGGAYLPLDPSYASGRLQRVLDDARPAVLLHDASGLAALGGWAA
;
A
#
# COMPACT_ATOMS: atom_id res chain seq x y z
N MET A 1 10.62 32.89 -12.55
CA MET A 1 11.42 33.26 -11.36
C MET A 1 12.82 32.78 -11.65
N ASN A 2 13.79 33.68 -11.75
CA ASN A 2 15.17 33.33 -12.08
C ASN A 2 15.85 32.79 -10.83
N VAL A 3 16.61 31.73 -11.02
CA VAL A 3 17.31 31.02 -9.97
C VAL A 3 18.80 31.08 -10.34
N ASP A 4 19.58 31.75 -9.50
CA ASP A 4 21.02 31.98 -9.67
C ASP A 4 21.79 31.03 -8.74
N LEU A 5 22.42 30.00 -9.30
CA LEU A 5 23.34 29.12 -8.58
C LEU A 5 24.77 29.65 -8.72
N THR A 6 25.32 30.22 -7.66
CA THR A 6 26.72 30.67 -7.60
C THR A 6 27.51 29.81 -6.60
N TYR A 7 28.58 29.15 -7.05
CA TYR A 7 29.52 28.43 -6.18
C TYR A 7 30.93 29.00 -6.33
N GLY A 8 31.45 29.64 -5.27
CA GLY A 8 32.78 30.29 -5.23
C GLY A 8 32.73 31.74 -4.72
N PRO A 9 33.88 32.40 -4.46
CA PRO A 9 33.95 33.72 -3.83
C PRO A 9 33.57 34.90 -4.76
N GLY A 10 32.95 34.63 -5.91
CA GLY A 10 32.50 35.64 -6.86
C GLY A 10 31.05 36.05 -6.60
N ARG A 11 30.79 37.34 -6.38
CA ARG A 11 29.44 37.90 -6.21
C ARG A 11 29.05 38.60 -7.51
N GLY A 12 28.22 37.95 -8.34
CA GLY A 12 27.69 38.53 -9.58
C GLY A 12 26.19 38.25 -9.68
N ILE A 13 25.36 39.29 -9.62
CA ILE A 13 23.93 39.19 -9.96
C ILE A 13 23.83 39.41 -11.47
N TYR A 14 23.60 38.36 -12.24
CA TYR A 14 23.36 38.47 -13.67
C TYR A 14 21.86 38.37 -13.96
N ASN A 15 21.18 39.50 -13.82
CA ASN A 15 19.84 39.72 -14.38
C ASN A 15 19.91 39.89 -15.90
N SER A 16 20.42 38.89 -16.61
CA SER A 16 20.15 38.76 -18.04
C SER A 16 18.94 37.86 -18.18
N ARG A 17 17.86 38.38 -18.78
CA ARG A 17 17.00 37.51 -19.60
C ARG A 17 17.94 36.80 -20.54
N LEU A 18 18.25 35.53 -20.27
CA LEU A 18 18.96 34.68 -21.21
C LEU A 18 18.03 34.58 -22.42
N SER A 19 18.29 35.39 -23.45
CA SER A 19 17.64 35.29 -24.75
C SER A 19 18.27 34.12 -25.50
N GLY A 20 18.07 32.91 -24.98
CA GLY A 20 18.30 31.66 -25.69
C GLY A 20 17.09 31.30 -26.54
N PRO A 21 17.23 30.35 -27.50
CA PRO A 21 16.08 29.82 -28.22
C PRO A 21 15.02 29.35 -27.21
N LYS A 22 13.73 29.54 -27.56
CA LYS A 22 12.59 28.99 -26.82
C LYS A 22 12.95 27.58 -26.34
N ALA A 23 12.70 27.28 -25.07
CA ALA A 23 12.98 25.95 -24.53
C ALA A 23 12.16 24.92 -25.32
N ASP A 24 12.82 24.17 -26.21
CA ASP A 24 12.20 23.05 -26.93
C ASP A 24 11.99 21.83 -26.00
N HIS A 25 12.53 21.88 -24.78
CA HIS A 25 12.53 20.80 -23.78
C HIS A 25 12.27 21.35 -22.37
N ASP A 26 11.70 20.53 -21.48
CA ASP A 26 11.24 20.93 -20.13
C ASP A 26 12.36 21.49 -19.21
N PHE A 27 13.62 21.12 -19.45
CA PHE A 27 14.81 21.66 -18.77
C PHE A 27 15.94 21.95 -19.77
N THR A 28 16.59 23.12 -19.66
CA THR A 28 17.81 23.45 -20.43
C THR A 28 18.92 23.94 -19.51
N PHE A 29 20.12 23.36 -19.65
CA PHE A 29 21.32 23.70 -18.87
C PHE A 29 22.34 24.47 -19.73
N TYR A 30 22.77 25.64 -19.27
CA TYR A 30 23.81 26.44 -19.94
C TYR A 30 25.04 26.56 -19.04
N ARG A 31 26.24 26.34 -19.59
CA ARG A 31 27.50 26.75 -18.96
C ARG A 31 27.82 28.18 -19.39
N ILE A 32 27.93 29.10 -18.44
CA ILE A 32 28.30 30.48 -18.72
C ILE A 32 29.83 30.58 -18.62
N ASN A 33 30.49 30.90 -19.74
CA ASN A 33 31.94 31.10 -19.76
C ASN A 33 32.25 32.58 -19.48
N GLY A 34 32.86 32.91 -18.34
CA GLY A 34 33.16 34.31 -18.01
C GLY A 34 34.04 34.61 -16.79
N GLY A 35 34.57 33.61 -16.07
CA GLY A 35 35.40 33.84 -14.88
C GLY A 35 36.04 32.55 -14.32
N ALA A 36 36.65 32.63 -13.13
CA ALA A 36 37.30 31.50 -12.44
C ALA A 36 36.31 30.48 -11.83
N ALA A 37 35.01 30.77 -11.84
CA ALA A 37 33.94 29.90 -11.36
C ALA A 37 33.20 29.23 -12.52
N HIS A 38 32.61 28.06 -12.26
CA HIS A 38 31.70 27.39 -13.19
C HIS A 38 30.26 27.82 -12.89
N ASP A 39 29.71 28.68 -13.74
CA ASP A 39 28.34 29.18 -13.62
C ASP A 39 27.38 28.36 -14.49
N PHE A 40 26.23 28.00 -13.92
CA PHE A 40 25.18 27.22 -14.60
C PHE A 40 23.83 27.92 -14.51
N ALA A 41 23.09 27.94 -15.63
CA ALA A 41 21.71 28.40 -15.66
C ALA A 41 20.75 27.26 -16.02
N ILE A 42 19.63 27.18 -15.30
CA ILE A 42 18.53 26.25 -15.56
C ILE A 42 17.33 27.06 -16.03
N ILE A 43 16.84 26.74 -17.23
CA ILE A 43 15.58 27.27 -17.73
C ILE A 43 14.60 26.10 -17.75
N TYR A 44 13.47 26.23 -17.05
CA TYR A 44 12.41 25.22 -17.04
C TYR A 44 11.07 25.83 -17.42
N ALA A 45 10.27 25.06 -18.16
CA ALA A 45 8.89 25.41 -18.48
C ALA A 45 7.96 24.70 -17.48
N PRO A 46 7.26 25.41 -16.57
CA PRO A 46 6.35 24.75 -15.66
C PRO A 46 5.19 24.10 -16.46
N PRO A 47 4.77 22.87 -16.12
CA PRO A 47 3.64 22.25 -16.79
C PRO A 47 2.38 23.10 -16.59
N SER A 48 1.71 23.42 -17.68
CA SER A 48 0.45 24.14 -17.64
C SER A 48 -0.65 23.25 -17.06
N GLY A 49 -1.15 23.57 -15.86
CA GLY A 49 -2.39 23.00 -15.33
C GLY A 49 -2.28 22.03 -14.14
N SER A 50 -1.14 21.90 -13.47
CA SER A 50 -1.06 21.14 -12.20
C SER A 50 -1.01 22.06 -10.98
N ASP A 51 -1.86 21.79 -9.98
CA ASP A 51 -1.88 22.45 -8.65
C ASP A 51 -0.60 22.18 -7.84
N GLN A 52 0.27 21.33 -8.37
CA GLN A 52 1.60 21.03 -7.84
C GLN A 52 2.64 21.87 -8.59
N GLN A 53 2.81 23.10 -8.13
CA GLN A 53 3.87 23.98 -8.61
C GLN A 53 5.20 23.38 -8.15
N LEU A 54 6.02 22.86 -9.08
CA LEU A 54 7.42 22.56 -8.80
C LEU A 54 8.06 23.84 -8.26
N ASP A 55 8.39 23.85 -6.97
CA ASP A 55 9.11 24.97 -6.36
C ASP A 55 10.49 25.01 -6.99
N GLY A 56 10.71 26.00 -7.87
CA GLY A 56 11.98 26.17 -8.57
C GLY A 56 13.17 26.27 -7.62
N ARG A 57 12.95 26.73 -6.37
CA ARG A 57 14.00 26.76 -5.32
C ARG A 57 14.35 25.38 -4.78
N THR A 58 13.42 24.45 -4.77
CA THR A 58 13.70 23.08 -4.34
C THR A 58 14.53 22.38 -5.40
N LEU A 59 14.12 22.47 -6.67
CA LEU A 59 14.87 21.90 -7.80
C LEU A 59 16.30 22.43 -7.86
N GLU A 60 16.47 23.75 -7.67
CA GLU A 60 17.76 24.42 -7.55
C GLU A 60 18.67 23.75 -6.52
N ARG A 61 18.17 23.66 -5.28
CA ARG A 61 18.93 23.14 -4.15
C ARG A 61 19.27 21.67 -4.34
N SER A 62 18.32 20.86 -4.83
CA SER A 62 18.55 19.43 -5.07
C SER A 62 19.62 19.22 -6.14
N LEU A 63 19.60 19.98 -7.25
CA LEU A 63 20.64 19.89 -8.28
C LEU A 63 22.00 20.35 -7.75
N GLN A 64 22.05 21.47 -7.03
CA GLN A 64 23.30 21.95 -6.43
C GLN A 64 23.89 20.89 -5.49
N ALA A 65 23.05 20.31 -4.62
CA ALA A 65 23.48 19.24 -3.72
C ALA A 65 23.99 18.00 -4.48
N LEU A 66 23.34 17.63 -5.58
CA LEU A 66 23.77 16.52 -6.44
C LEU A 66 25.13 16.80 -7.10
N LEU A 67 25.30 17.97 -7.71
CA LEU A 67 26.55 18.37 -8.35
C LEU A 67 27.71 18.44 -7.34
N MET A 68 27.48 18.97 -6.14
CA MET A 68 28.47 18.97 -5.07
C MET A 68 28.86 17.54 -4.65
N LYS A 69 27.90 16.61 -4.56
CA LYS A 69 28.18 15.20 -4.24
C LYS A 69 29.00 14.51 -5.34
N LEU A 70 28.72 14.78 -6.62
CA LEU A 70 29.49 14.26 -7.75
C LEU A 70 30.95 14.76 -7.74
N VAL A 71 31.16 16.04 -7.43
CA VAL A 71 32.52 16.61 -7.35
C VAL A 71 33.29 16.05 -6.15
N LEU A 72 32.64 15.92 -5.00
CA LEU A 72 33.28 15.43 -3.78
C LEU A 72 33.53 13.91 -3.80
N LYS A 73 32.77 13.16 -4.60
CA LYS A 73 32.87 11.70 -4.73
C LYS A 73 32.82 11.27 -6.20
N PRO A 74 33.87 11.55 -6.99
CA PRO A 74 33.87 11.29 -8.44
C PRO A 74 33.77 9.80 -8.79
N ASP A 75 34.26 8.91 -7.92
CA ASP A 75 34.22 7.46 -8.13
C ASP A 75 32.98 6.79 -7.51
N ALA A 76 32.06 7.56 -6.92
CA ALA A 76 30.83 7.00 -6.36
C ALA A 76 29.90 6.50 -7.47
N LEU A 77 29.25 5.35 -7.23
CA LEU A 77 28.19 4.87 -8.08
C LEU A 77 27.05 5.90 -8.10
N VAL A 78 26.57 6.23 -9.30
CA VAL A 78 25.48 7.20 -9.50
C VAL A 78 24.24 6.83 -8.68
N GLY A 79 23.90 5.54 -8.60
CA GLY A 79 22.77 5.06 -7.80
C GLY A 79 22.93 5.20 -6.29
N GLY A 80 24.14 5.50 -5.79
CA GLY A 80 24.41 5.79 -4.38
C GLY A 80 24.35 7.27 -4.02
N LEU A 81 24.07 8.15 -4.99
CA LEU A 81 23.95 9.58 -4.76
C LEU A 81 22.53 9.93 -4.32
N ASP A 82 22.41 10.48 -3.14
CA ASP A 82 21.11 10.95 -2.65
C ASP A 82 20.71 12.23 -3.39
N ILE A 83 19.53 12.21 -4.01
CA ILE A 83 18.96 13.34 -4.77
C ILE A 83 18.17 14.25 -3.83
N LEU A 84 17.61 13.70 -2.75
CA LEU A 84 16.84 14.46 -1.79
C LEU A 84 17.76 15.33 -0.94
N LEU A 85 17.27 16.53 -0.64
CA LEU A 85 17.87 17.34 0.40
C LEU A 85 17.68 16.67 1.77
N PRO A 86 18.57 16.92 2.75
CA PRO A 86 18.46 16.31 4.07
C PRO A 86 17.08 16.49 4.72
N GLU A 87 16.46 17.67 4.55
CA GLU A 87 15.15 17.99 5.11
C GLU A 87 14.03 17.25 4.37
N GLU A 88 14.15 17.10 3.05
CA GLU A 88 13.19 16.32 2.25
C GLU A 88 13.28 14.83 2.58
N ARG A 89 14.51 14.34 2.76
CA ARG A 89 14.76 12.97 3.17
C ARG A 89 14.18 12.70 4.56
N GLU A 90 14.41 13.60 5.52
CA GLU A 90 13.80 13.50 6.86
C GLU A 90 12.28 13.49 6.75
N LYS A 91 11.70 14.39 5.97
CA LYS A 91 10.25 14.44 5.76
C LYS A 91 9.67 13.13 5.20
N VAL A 92 10.29 12.60 4.15
CA VAL A 92 9.82 11.39 3.45
C VAL A 92 10.06 10.13 4.26
N LEU A 93 11.21 10.03 4.94
CA LEU A 93 11.60 8.80 5.65
C LEU A 93 11.14 8.77 7.10
N VAL A 94 11.02 9.93 7.75
CA VAL A 94 10.71 10.05 9.17
C VAL A 94 9.33 10.69 9.35
N SER A 95 9.15 11.98 9.03
CA SER A 95 7.93 12.67 9.46
C SER A 95 6.65 12.09 8.86
N TRP A 96 6.68 11.63 7.60
CA TRP A 96 5.53 10.96 6.97
C TRP A 96 5.34 9.50 7.41
N ASN A 97 6.40 8.86 7.91
CA ASN A 97 6.35 7.47 8.37
C ASN A 97 6.27 7.37 9.91
N ASP A 98 6.10 8.49 10.62
CA ASP A 98 5.84 8.51 12.06
C ASP A 98 4.39 8.09 12.35
N THR A 99 4.10 6.83 12.00
CA THR A 99 2.80 6.17 12.12
C THR A 99 2.81 5.12 13.23
N ALA A 100 3.88 5.09 14.03
CA ALA A 100 4.03 4.17 15.13
C ALA A 100 2.94 4.43 16.18
N MET A 101 2.02 3.48 16.31
CA MET A 101 0.94 3.51 17.28
C MET A 101 0.91 2.16 18.00
N SER A 102 0.82 2.19 19.33
CA SER A 102 0.65 0.97 20.11
C SER A 102 -0.76 0.42 19.86
N TYR A 103 -0.85 -0.84 19.48
CA TYR A 103 -2.09 -1.61 19.43
C TYR A 103 -1.89 -2.93 20.18
N PRO A 104 -2.96 -3.60 20.64
CA PRO A 104 -2.84 -4.91 21.27
C PRO A 104 -2.28 -5.93 20.27
N ASP A 105 -1.04 -6.36 20.46
CA ASP A 105 -0.34 -7.31 19.58
C ASP A 105 -0.51 -8.78 20.00
N THR A 106 -1.07 -9.01 21.19
CA THR A 106 -1.31 -10.35 21.74
C THR A 106 -2.67 -10.93 21.39
N LEU A 107 -3.58 -10.13 20.82
CA LEU A 107 -4.96 -10.54 20.55
C LEU A 107 -5.19 -10.74 19.06
N CYS A 108 -5.82 -11.84 18.70
CA CYS A 108 -6.31 -12.09 17.35
C CYS A 108 -7.70 -11.44 17.15
N LEU A 109 -8.11 -11.29 15.90
CA LEU A 109 -9.42 -10.71 15.57
C LEU A 109 -10.59 -11.48 16.22
N HIS A 110 -10.50 -12.82 16.28
CA HIS A 110 -11.54 -13.63 16.90
C HIS A 110 -11.59 -13.46 18.42
N ASP A 111 -10.48 -13.12 19.08
CA ASP A 111 -10.43 -12.80 20.51
C ASP A 111 -11.15 -11.48 20.80
N LEU A 112 -10.95 -10.47 19.96
CA LEU A 112 -11.64 -9.18 20.07
C LEU A 112 -13.16 -9.35 19.91
N ILE A 113 -13.59 -10.26 19.03
CA ILE A 113 -15.01 -10.61 18.89
C ILE A 113 -15.52 -11.32 20.14
N GLU A 114 -14.76 -12.27 20.72
CA GLU A 114 -15.15 -12.94 21.97
C GLU A 114 -15.26 -11.97 23.15
N GLN A 115 -14.36 -10.98 23.24
CA GLN A 115 -14.47 -9.91 24.23
C GLN A 115 -15.76 -9.10 24.03
N GLN A 116 -16.11 -8.77 22.79
CA GLN A 116 -17.37 -8.07 22.50
C GLN A 116 -18.60 -8.93 22.83
N VAL A 117 -18.54 -10.24 22.60
CA VAL A 117 -19.60 -11.19 22.98
C VAL A 117 -19.81 -11.21 24.49
N ALA A 118 -18.73 -11.18 25.28
CA ALA A 118 -18.82 -11.11 26.73
C ALA A 118 -19.41 -9.78 27.23
N MET A 119 -19.13 -8.67 26.53
CA MET A 119 -19.59 -7.33 26.90
C MET A 119 -21.06 -7.08 26.54
N THR A 120 -21.49 -7.45 25.33
CA THR A 120 -22.84 -7.18 24.82
C THR A 120 -23.39 -8.36 24.03
N PRO A 121 -23.73 -9.49 24.69
CA PRO A 121 -24.10 -10.73 24.01
C PRO A 121 -25.34 -10.59 23.12
N ASP A 122 -26.34 -9.83 23.58
CA ASP A 122 -27.63 -9.69 22.90
C ASP A 122 -27.65 -8.55 21.86
N ALA A 123 -26.55 -7.79 21.73
CA ALA A 123 -26.47 -6.71 20.76
C ALA A 123 -26.41 -7.28 19.32
N PRO A 124 -26.99 -6.59 18.33
CA PRO A 124 -26.93 -7.02 16.93
C PRO A 124 -25.50 -6.99 16.41
N ALA A 125 -25.04 -8.10 15.83
CA ALA A 125 -23.69 -8.25 15.27
C ALA A 125 -23.69 -8.27 13.74
N VAL A 126 -24.59 -9.04 13.12
CA VAL A 126 -24.68 -9.20 11.66
C VAL A 126 -26.13 -9.09 11.25
N SER A 127 -26.44 -8.22 10.30
CA SER A 127 -27.78 -8.08 9.72
C SER A 127 -27.73 -8.27 8.20
N PHE A 128 -28.68 -9.04 7.68
CA PHE A 128 -28.81 -9.34 6.26
C PHE A 128 -30.28 -9.63 5.93
N GLU A 129 -30.84 -8.94 4.93
CA GLU A 129 -32.21 -9.15 4.43
C GLU A 129 -33.29 -9.30 5.53
N GLY A 130 -33.23 -8.47 6.56
CA GLY A 130 -34.22 -8.48 7.66
C GLY A 130 -33.97 -9.54 8.74
N HIS A 131 -32.98 -10.40 8.56
CA HIS A 131 -32.48 -11.31 9.60
C HIS A 131 -31.30 -10.67 10.33
N THR A 132 -31.26 -10.80 11.66
CA THR A 132 -30.17 -10.28 12.48
C THR A 132 -29.70 -11.35 13.44
N LEU A 133 -28.38 -11.57 13.50
CA LEU A 133 -27.72 -12.38 14.51
C LEU A 133 -27.17 -11.48 15.61
N SER A 134 -27.37 -11.87 16.86
CA SER A 134 -26.65 -11.27 17.98
C SER A 134 -25.18 -11.69 18.01
N TYR A 135 -24.37 -10.99 18.80
CA TYR A 135 -22.98 -11.41 19.06
C TYR A 135 -22.90 -12.84 19.62
N ALA A 136 -23.76 -13.16 20.59
CA ALA A 136 -23.80 -14.50 21.18
C ALA A 136 -24.16 -15.58 20.14
N GLU A 137 -25.15 -15.34 19.29
CA GLU A 137 -25.57 -16.29 18.26
C GLU A 137 -24.49 -16.50 17.20
N LEU A 138 -23.87 -15.41 16.74
CA LEU A 138 -22.75 -15.47 15.79
C LEU A 138 -21.60 -16.31 16.38
N ASN A 139 -21.22 -16.04 17.63
CA ASN A 139 -20.11 -16.72 18.28
C ASN A 139 -20.39 -18.21 18.49
N VAL A 140 -21.59 -18.59 18.95
CA VAL A 140 -21.96 -20.00 19.13
C VAL A 140 -21.91 -20.76 17.80
N ARG A 141 -22.46 -20.18 16.73
CA ARG A 141 -22.45 -20.81 15.40
C ARG A 141 -21.03 -20.93 14.85
N ALA A 142 -20.22 -19.88 14.99
CA ALA A 142 -18.82 -19.88 14.55
C ALA A 142 -17.97 -20.88 15.35
N ASN A 143 -18.13 -20.97 16.67
CA ASN A 143 -17.41 -21.93 17.52
C ASN A 143 -17.72 -23.37 17.12
N ARG A 144 -19.00 -23.67 16.84
CA ARG A 144 -19.40 -25.01 16.38
C ARG A 144 -18.73 -25.38 15.06
N LEU A 145 -18.71 -24.47 14.09
CA LEU A 145 -18.03 -24.69 12.81
C LEU A 145 -16.51 -24.76 12.99
N ALA A 146 -15.91 -23.93 13.85
CA ALA A 146 -14.48 -23.96 14.14
C ALA A 146 -14.04 -25.31 14.69
N HIS A 147 -14.78 -25.88 15.65
CA HIS A 147 -14.50 -27.21 16.16
C HIS A 147 -14.61 -28.30 15.10
N HIS A 148 -15.56 -28.16 14.16
CA HIS A 148 -15.65 -29.07 13.03
C HIS A 148 -14.44 -28.96 12.09
N LEU A 149 -14.01 -27.74 11.76
CA LEU A 149 -12.80 -27.50 10.97
C LEU A 149 -11.54 -28.06 11.65
N ILE A 150 -11.41 -27.87 12.96
CA ILE A 150 -10.30 -28.45 13.77
C ILE A 150 -10.34 -29.98 13.69
N ALA A 151 -11.52 -30.59 13.77
CA ALA A 151 -11.67 -32.04 13.62
C ALA A 151 -11.31 -32.55 12.20
N LEU A 152 -11.46 -31.70 11.18
CA LEU A 152 -10.97 -31.96 9.81
C LEU A 152 -9.46 -31.71 9.65
N GLY A 153 -8.78 -31.30 10.72
CA GLY A 153 -7.34 -31.07 10.75
C GLY A 153 -6.91 -29.64 10.42
N ILE A 154 -7.84 -28.67 10.36
CA ILE A 154 -7.49 -27.26 10.19
C ILE A 154 -6.79 -26.72 11.45
N GLY A 155 -5.82 -25.84 11.23
CA GLY A 155 -4.90 -25.29 12.22
C GLY A 155 -4.11 -24.11 11.62
N PRO A 156 -3.09 -23.61 12.33
CA PRO A 156 -2.27 -22.47 11.89
C PRO A 156 -1.73 -22.61 10.46
N ASP A 157 -1.71 -21.49 9.73
CA ASP A 157 -1.16 -21.35 8.37
C ASP A 157 -1.84 -22.22 7.29
N MET A 158 -2.99 -22.83 7.58
CA MET A 158 -3.71 -23.63 6.59
C MET A 158 -4.82 -22.86 5.87
N PRO A 159 -4.81 -22.84 4.53
CA PRO A 159 -5.86 -22.19 3.75
C PRO A 159 -7.15 -23.02 3.76
N VAL A 160 -8.27 -22.35 4.06
CA VAL A 160 -9.63 -22.88 3.93
C VAL A 160 -10.35 -22.04 2.89
N ALA A 161 -10.74 -22.64 1.76
CA ALA A 161 -11.47 -21.92 0.75
C ALA A 161 -12.93 -21.68 1.17
N VAL A 162 -13.49 -20.55 0.76
CA VAL A 162 -14.87 -20.15 1.06
C VAL A 162 -15.51 -19.64 -0.22
N CYS A 163 -16.48 -20.39 -0.74
CA CYS A 163 -17.26 -20.04 -1.93
C CYS A 163 -18.74 -19.94 -1.52
N LEU A 164 -19.13 -18.81 -0.95
CA LEU A 164 -20.46 -18.54 -0.40
C LEU A 164 -21.00 -17.23 -0.99
N ASP A 165 -22.30 -17.17 -1.21
CA ASP A 165 -22.97 -15.89 -1.46
C ASP A 165 -23.02 -15.04 -0.18
N ARG A 166 -23.28 -13.75 -0.37
CA ARG A 166 -23.43 -12.80 0.74
C ARG A 166 -24.57 -13.25 1.65
N SER A 167 -24.23 -13.60 2.88
CA SER A 167 -25.14 -14.19 3.85
C SER A 167 -24.57 -14.09 5.27
N PRO A 168 -25.39 -14.23 6.33
CA PRO A 168 -24.89 -14.43 7.69
C PRO A 168 -23.98 -15.66 7.82
N GLU A 169 -24.23 -16.71 7.05
CA GLU A 169 -23.43 -17.93 6.97
C GLU A 169 -22.00 -17.65 6.52
N MET A 170 -21.81 -16.72 5.57
CA MET A 170 -20.47 -16.27 5.18
C MET A 170 -19.71 -15.68 6.38
N MET A 171 -20.34 -14.82 7.19
CA MET A 171 -19.69 -14.26 8.37
C MET A 171 -19.37 -15.31 9.43
N ILE A 172 -20.26 -16.30 9.62
CA ILE A 172 -20.02 -17.46 10.49
C ILE A 172 -18.81 -18.25 9.98
N ALA A 173 -18.71 -18.51 8.68
CA ALA A 173 -17.61 -19.26 8.07
C ALA A 173 -16.26 -18.55 8.26
N LEU A 174 -16.19 -17.25 7.96
CA LEU A 174 -14.96 -16.48 8.13
C LEU A 174 -14.47 -16.48 9.58
N LEU A 175 -15.39 -16.22 10.54
CA LEU A 175 -15.03 -16.23 11.96
C LEU A 175 -14.62 -17.63 12.43
N ALA A 176 -15.29 -18.68 11.96
CA ALA A 176 -14.96 -20.06 12.32
C ALA A 176 -13.56 -20.47 11.82
N ILE A 177 -13.18 -20.06 10.61
CA ILE A 177 -11.83 -20.33 10.07
C ILE A 177 -10.77 -19.66 10.93
N LEU A 178 -10.98 -18.39 11.29
CA LEU A 178 -10.05 -17.66 12.15
C LEU A 178 -9.92 -18.29 13.53
N LYS A 179 -11.04 -18.76 14.12
CA LYS A 179 -11.04 -19.48 15.41
C LYS A 179 -10.39 -20.85 15.33
N ALA A 180 -10.44 -21.52 14.17
CA ALA A 180 -9.71 -22.75 13.93
C ALA A 180 -8.20 -22.53 13.70
N GLY A 181 -7.75 -21.26 13.60
CA GLY A 181 -6.37 -20.89 13.30
C GLY A 181 -6.03 -20.88 11.80
N GLY A 182 -7.00 -21.17 10.92
CA GLY A 182 -6.80 -21.17 9.49
C GLY A 182 -6.85 -19.78 8.86
N ALA A 183 -6.45 -19.71 7.59
CA ALA A 183 -6.58 -18.52 6.75
C ALA A 183 -7.68 -18.74 5.71
N TYR A 184 -8.66 -17.84 5.61
CA TYR A 184 -9.71 -18.00 4.61
C TYR A 184 -9.23 -17.55 3.23
N LEU A 185 -9.57 -18.34 2.21
CA LEU A 185 -9.36 -18.03 0.80
C LEU A 185 -10.72 -17.74 0.15
N PRO A 186 -11.11 -16.48 -0.04
CA PRO A 186 -12.42 -16.13 -0.56
C PRO A 186 -12.49 -16.41 -2.07
N LEU A 187 -13.55 -17.11 -2.48
CA LEU A 187 -13.90 -17.40 -3.86
C LEU A 187 -15.26 -16.78 -4.15
N ASP A 188 -15.33 -15.91 -5.16
CA ASP A 188 -16.57 -15.26 -5.57
C ASP A 188 -17.37 -16.19 -6.50
N PRO A 189 -18.57 -16.65 -6.13
CA PRO A 189 -19.39 -17.53 -6.96
C PRO A 189 -19.77 -16.92 -8.32
N SER A 190 -19.70 -15.60 -8.48
CA SER A 190 -19.96 -14.92 -9.77
C SER A 190 -18.85 -15.11 -10.81
N TYR A 191 -17.68 -15.62 -10.38
CA TYR A 191 -16.58 -15.88 -11.30
C TYR A 191 -16.79 -17.15 -12.10
N ALA A 192 -16.28 -17.15 -13.33
CA ALA A 192 -16.29 -18.34 -14.18
C ALA A 192 -15.54 -19.50 -13.50
N SER A 193 -16.09 -20.71 -13.61
CA SER A 193 -15.58 -21.93 -12.97
C SER A 193 -14.08 -22.16 -13.19
N GLY A 194 -13.58 -21.98 -14.42
CA GLY A 194 -12.16 -22.12 -14.74
C GLY A 194 -11.24 -21.11 -14.05
N ARG A 195 -11.75 -19.98 -13.55
CA ARG A 195 -10.99 -19.08 -12.67
C ARG A 195 -10.95 -19.63 -11.24
N LEU A 196 -12.08 -20.11 -10.73
CA LEU A 196 -12.17 -20.67 -9.39
C LEU A 196 -11.30 -21.93 -9.24
N GLN A 197 -11.34 -22.82 -10.24
CA GLN A 197 -10.51 -24.02 -10.27
C GLN A 197 -9.02 -23.71 -10.25
N ARG A 198 -8.56 -22.72 -11.03
CA ARG A 198 -7.15 -22.30 -11.01
C ARG A 198 -6.70 -21.81 -9.63
N VAL A 199 -7.53 -21.03 -8.94
CA VAL A 199 -7.22 -20.57 -7.58
C VAL A 199 -7.13 -21.75 -6.62
N LEU A 200 -8.02 -22.73 -6.75
CA LEU A 200 -8.00 -23.95 -5.93
C LEU A 200 -6.78 -24.84 -6.23
N ASP A 201 -6.38 -24.97 -7.50
CA ASP A 201 -5.22 -25.76 -7.91
C ASP A 201 -3.90 -25.16 -7.39
N ASP A 202 -3.81 -23.83 -7.38
CA ASP A 202 -2.64 -23.09 -6.88
C ASP A 202 -2.57 -23.11 -5.35
N ALA A 203 -3.69 -22.85 -4.66
CA ALA A 203 -3.72 -22.72 -3.20
C ALA A 203 -3.83 -24.05 -2.46
N ARG A 204 -4.38 -25.10 -3.10
CA ARG A 204 -4.61 -26.44 -2.55
C ARG A 204 -5.18 -26.42 -1.12
N PRO A 205 -6.33 -25.76 -0.90
CA PRO A 205 -6.94 -25.71 0.42
C PRO A 205 -7.35 -27.11 0.88
N ALA A 206 -7.14 -27.42 2.15
CA ALA A 206 -7.53 -28.71 2.72
C ALA A 206 -9.04 -28.87 2.83
N VAL A 207 -9.77 -27.76 2.96
CA VAL A 207 -11.22 -27.71 3.08
C VAL A 207 -11.77 -26.57 2.22
N LEU A 208 -12.92 -26.80 1.59
CA LEU A 208 -13.73 -25.79 0.91
C LEU A 208 -15.11 -25.73 1.54
N LEU A 209 -15.46 -24.57 2.07
CA LEU A 209 -16.82 -24.26 2.51
C LEU A 209 -17.59 -23.68 1.34
N HIS A 210 -18.78 -24.20 1.07
CA HIS A 210 -19.63 -23.71 0.00
C HIS A 210 -21.11 -23.79 0.37
N ASP A 211 -21.93 -23.00 -0.32
CA ASP A 211 -23.38 -23.10 -0.32
C ASP A 211 -23.82 -23.68 -1.67
N ALA A 212 -25.11 -23.59 -2.00
CA ALA A 212 -25.63 -24.08 -3.26
C ALA A 212 -25.08 -23.30 -4.46
N SER A 213 -24.92 -21.98 -4.32
CA SER A 213 -24.46 -21.09 -5.38
C SER A 213 -22.98 -21.31 -5.67
N GLY A 214 -22.15 -21.34 -4.62
CA GLY A 214 -20.73 -21.65 -4.72
C GLY A 214 -20.47 -23.03 -5.31
N LEU A 215 -21.23 -24.05 -4.92
CA LEU A 215 -21.10 -25.39 -5.50
C LEU A 215 -21.41 -25.40 -7.00
N ALA A 216 -22.46 -24.69 -7.42
CA ALA A 216 -22.82 -24.56 -8.83
C ALA A 216 -21.71 -23.84 -9.63
N ALA A 217 -21.13 -22.78 -9.06
CA ALA A 217 -20.04 -22.02 -9.68
C ALA A 217 -18.75 -22.84 -9.84
N LEU A 218 -18.49 -23.78 -8.93
CA LEU A 218 -17.29 -24.63 -8.96
C LEU A 218 -17.33 -25.71 -10.06
N GLY A 219 -18.52 -25.99 -10.63
CA GLY A 219 -18.67 -26.90 -11.75
C GLY A 219 -18.27 -28.36 -11.44
N GLY A 220 -18.38 -28.79 -10.17
CA GLY A 220 -18.03 -30.14 -9.74
C GLY A 220 -16.59 -30.31 -9.24
N TRP A 221 -16.10 -29.38 -8.41
CA TRP A 221 -14.85 -29.59 -7.67
C TRP A 221 -14.93 -30.89 -6.85
N ALA A 222 -14.07 -31.85 -7.18
CA ALA A 222 -13.86 -33.05 -6.37
C ALA A 222 -12.63 -32.79 -5.50
N ALA A 223 -12.86 -32.75 -4.18
CA ALA A 223 -11.80 -32.71 -3.17
C ALA A 223 -10.92 -33.97 -3.21
#